data_AF-A0A5T6TRR2-F1
#
_entry.id   AF-A0A5T6TRR2-F1
#
_cell.length_a   1.000
_cell.length_b   1.000
_cell.length_c   1.000
_cell.angle_alpha   90.00
_cell.angle_beta   90.00
_cell.angle_gamma   90.00
#
_symmetry.space_group_name_H-M   'P 1'
#
loop_
_entity.id
_entity.type
_entity.pdbx_description
1 polymer ?
#
loop_
_entity_poly.entity_id
_entity_poly.type
_entity_poly.pdbx_seq_one_letter_code
_entity_poly.pdbx_strand_id
1 'polypeptide(L)'
;MSGKSVDGLIEYVGLRETINLAKNAVPATRRVNNKPLSGDITLSAADVRAISADAVGEITDNSTMASANTPGWWRVAVSNSDTVTDFPTYPDGSKLYSYGYMLVEKIGEVWFQHYYAHMGANAKRQDWGTEPNTSRPWIIDYNTANKPSAGDVGALPITGGRLNGSLGIGTDNALGGNSIVLGDNDTGIKWHSDGVLGLYANNALVGYIDNSWLHMSVDVLTNGILRAGNGKTLTLSSGNNSAMNAGFSLWGNGTDRPTVIELSDD
;
A
#
# COMPACT_ATOMS: atom_id res chain seq x y z
N MET A 1 -21.67 -45.03 -73.60
CA MET A 1 -20.46 -44.18 -73.46
C MET A 1 -19.15 -44.97 -73.44
N SER A 2 -19.15 -46.31 -73.58
CA SER A 2 -17.92 -47.09 -73.77
C SER A 2 -17.28 -46.73 -75.13
N GLY A 3 -16.02 -46.27 -75.12
CA GLY A 3 -15.23 -46.01 -76.33
C GLY A 3 -14.87 -44.54 -76.63
N LYS A 4 -15.36 -43.55 -75.87
CA LYS A 4 -14.90 -42.16 -76.02
C LYS A 4 -13.68 -41.90 -75.13
N SER A 5 -12.68 -41.20 -75.68
CA SER A 5 -11.55 -40.69 -74.89
C SER A 5 -12.05 -39.68 -73.84
N VAL A 6 -11.26 -39.45 -72.80
CA VAL A 6 -11.54 -38.44 -71.75
C VAL A 6 -11.85 -37.07 -72.38
N ASP A 7 -11.10 -36.67 -73.41
CA ASP A 7 -11.33 -35.42 -74.15
C ASP A 7 -12.68 -35.41 -74.89
N GLY A 8 -13.06 -36.52 -75.53
CA GLY A 8 -14.33 -36.64 -76.25
C GLY A 8 -15.55 -36.65 -75.32
N LEU A 9 -15.38 -36.98 -74.04
CA LEU A 9 -16.41 -36.84 -73.01
C LEU A 9 -16.51 -35.40 -72.53
N ILE A 10 -15.39 -34.74 -72.23
CA ILE A 10 -15.32 -33.32 -71.80
C ILE A 10 -16.01 -32.39 -72.81
N GLU A 11 -15.83 -32.65 -74.10
CA GLU A 11 -16.49 -31.91 -75.18
C GLU A 11 -18.00 -32.18 -75.24
N TYR A 12 -18.42 -33.44 -75.09
CA TYR A 12 -19.84 -33.83 -75.16
C TYR A 12 -20.70 -33.21 -74.05
N VAL A 13 -20.15 -33.03 -72.84
CA VAL A 13 -20.84 -32.41 -71.70
C VAL A 13 -20.60 -30.89 -71.58
N GLY A 14 -19.90 -30.28 -72.54
CA GLY A 14 -19.66 -28.82 -72.55
C GLY A 14 -18.72 -28.31 -71.46
N LEU A 15 -17.95 -29.18 -70.78
CA LEU A 15 -17.10 -28.79 -69.64
C LEU A 15 -15.77 -28.13 -70.05
N ARG A 16 -15.48 -28.06 -71.35
CA ARG A 16 -14.21 -27.54 -71.89
C ARG A 16 -13.95 -26.10 -71.45
N GLU A 17 -14.96 -25.24 -71.50
CA GLU A 17 -14.86 -23.84 -71.08
C GLU A 17 -14.70 -23.71 -69.56
N THR A 18 -15.48 -24.48 -68.80
CA THR A 18 -15.40 -24.52 -67.33
C THR A 18 -14.02 -24.95 -66.83
N ILE A 19 -13.41 -25.97 -67.45
CA ILE A 19 -12.06 -26.42 -67.12
C ILE A 19 -11.03 -25.32 -67.40
N ASN A 20 -11.18 -24.60 -68.51
CA ASN A 20 -10.27 -23.51 -68.87
C ASN A 20 -10.40 -22.32 -67.92
N LEU A 21 -11.62 -21.97 -67.49
CA LEU A 21 -11.85 -20.94 -66.47
C LEU A 21 -11.32 -21.37 -65.10
N ALA A 22 -11.44 -22.65 -64.75
CA ALA A 22 -10.99 -23.18 -63.46
C ALA A 22 -9.47 -23.30 -63.33
N LYS A 23 -8.74 -23.60 -64.43
CA LYS A 23 -7.27 -23.82 -64.42
C LYS A 23 -6.44 -22.67 -63.85
N ASN A 24 -6.99 -21.45 -63.76
CA ASN A 24 -6.33 -20.28 -63.18
C ASN A 24 -7.26 -19.43 -62.30
N ALA A 25 -8.35 -20.00 -61.78
CA ALA A 25 -9.33 -19.25 -60.98
C ALA A 25 -8.68 -18.57 -59.75
N VAL A 26 -7.61 -19.16 -59.22
CA VAL A 26 -6.68 -18.49 -58.30
C VAL A 26 -5.34 -18.33 -59.03
N PRO A 27 -5.01 -17.12 -59.51
CA PRO A 27 -3.72 -16.88 -60.16
C PRO A 27 -2.57 -17.18 -59.19
N ALA A 28 -1.53 -17.90 -59.64
CA ALA A 28 -0.35 -18.20 -58.81
C ALA A 28 0.43 -16.94 -58.37
N THR A 29 0.19 -15.80 -59.01
CA THR A 29 0.70 -14.49 -58.61
C THR A 29 -0.04 -13.90 -57.41
N ARG A 30 -1.22 -14.43 -57.05
CA ARG A 30 -1.96 -13.98 -55.88
C ARG A 30 -1.21 -14.42 -54.62
N ARG A 31 -0.98 -13.45 -53.75
CA ARG A 31 -0.26 -13.64 -52.49
C ARG A 31 -1.07 -13.17 -51.29
N VAL A 32 -0.84 -13.80 -50.14
CA VAL A 32 -1.19 -13.33 -48.80
C VAL A 32 0.13 -13.11 -48.06
N ASN A 33 0.39 -11.86 -47.64
CA ASN A 33 1.66 -11.44 -47.05
C ASN A 33 2.91 -12.00 -47.77
N ASN A 34 3.02 -11.76 -49.07
CA ASN A 34 4.09 -12.25 -49.95
C ASN A 34 4.17 -13.77 -50.18
N LYS A 35 3.27 -14.59 -49.60
CA LYS A 35 3.23 -16.04 -49.81
C LYS A 35 2.21 -16.41 -50.91
N PRO A 36 2.60 -17.19 -51.94
CA PRO A 36 1.71 -17.56 -53.04
C PRO A 36 0.60 -18.51 -52.59
N LEU A 37 -0.60 -18.38 -53.18
CA LEU A 37 -1.76 -19.25 -52.91
C LEU A 37 -1.67 -20.58 -53.68
N SER A 38 -0.59 -21.34 -53.51
CA SER A 38 -0.37 -22.64 -54.18
C SER A 38 -0.54 -23.85 -53.25
N GLY A 39 -0.87 -23.63 -51.97
CA GLY A 39 -1.04 -24.65 -50.94
C GLY A 39 -1.31 -24.03 -49.56
N ASP A 40 -1.14 -24.81 -48.50
CA ASP A 40 -1.30 -24.33 -47.12
C ASP A 40 -0.25 -23.28 -46.76
N ILE A 41 -0.68 -22.27 -46.00
CA ILE A 41 0.16 -21.13 -45.59
C ILE A 41 0.28 -21.11 -44.08
N THR A 42 1.48 -21.34 -43.58
CA THR A 42 1.84 -21.05 -42.18
C THR A 42 2.14 -19.57 -42.04
N LEU A 43 1.42 -18.87 -41.17
CA LEU A 43 1.68 -17.48 -40.81
C LEU A 43 2.43 -17.42 -39.48
N SER A 44 3.45 -16.56 -39.43
CA SER A 44 4.13 -16.14 -38.21
C SER A 44 3.46 -14.89 -37.63
N ALA A 45 3.80 -14.55 -36.38
CA ALA A 45 3.33 -13.29 -35.80
C ALA A 45 3.77 -12.07 -36.64
N ALA A 46 4.98 -12.09 -37.19
CA ALA A 46 5.49 -11.06 -38.09
C ALA A 46 4.63 -10.92 -39.37
N ASP A 47 4.08 -12.04 -39.89
CA ASP A 47 3.28 -12.03 -41.11
C ASP A 47 1.98 -11.21 -40.97
N VAL A 48 1.48 -11.05 -39.74
CA VAL A 48 0.21 -10.37 -39.44
C VAL A 48 0.38 -9.21 -38.46
N ARG A 49 1.62 -8.78 -38.19
CA ARG A 49 1.97 -7.72 -37.21
C ARG A 49 1.46 -8.01 -35.80
N ALA A 50 1.38 -9.30 -35.44
CA ALA A 50 1.08 -9.74 -34.09
C ALA A 50 2.36 -9.82 -33.25
N ILE A 51 2.18 -9.92 -31.93
CA ILE A 51 3.25 -10.23 -30.99
C ILE A 51 3.52 -11.73 -31.02
N SER A 52 4.79 -12.12 -31.12
CA SER A 52 5.21 -13.53 -31.06
C SER A 52 4.91 -14.14 -29.69
N ALA A 53 4.44 -15.39 -29.66
CA ALA A 53 4.36 -16.16 -28.43
C ALA A 53 5.74 -16.60 -27.91
N ASP A 54 6.69 -16.77 -28.82
CA ASP A 54 8.08 -17.06 -28.51
C ASP A 54 8.85 -15.79 -28.16
N ALA A 55 9.89 -15.95 -27.34
CA ALA A 55 10.80 -14.85 -27.03
C ALA A 55 11.55 -14.40 -28.30
N VAL A 56 11.57 -13.09 -28.54
CA VAL A 56 12.26 -12.45 -29.68
C VAL A 56 13.73 -12.15 -29.37
N GLY A 57 14.14 -12.34 -28.12
CA GLY A 57 15.52 -12.14 -27.66
C GLY A 57 15.72 -12.62 -26.22
N GLU A 58 16.98 -12.59 -25.78
CA GLU A 58 17.38 -12.99 -24.43
C GLU A 58 18.29 -11.93 -23.79
N ILE A 59 18.02 -11.60 -22.52
CA ILE A 59 18.89 -10.77 -21.68
C ILE A 59 19.69 -11.70 -20.77
N THR A 60 21.01 -11.56 -20.83
CA THR A 60 21.99 -12.35 -20.07
C THR A 60 22.96 -11.43 -19.32
N ASP A 61 23.90 -12.01 -18.59
CA ASP A 61 24.92 -11.28 -17.83
C ASP A 61 25.71 -10.28 -18.71
N ASN A 62 26.08 -9.14 -18.12
CA ASN A 62 26.78 -8.03 -18.75
C ASN A 62 26.01 -7.29 -19.86
N SER A 63 24.74 -7.62 -20.07
CA SER A 63 23.84 -6.86 -20.96
C SER A 63 23.14 -5.72 -20.21
N THR A 64 22.16 -5.08 -20.84
CA THR A 64 21.22 -4.14 -20.21
C THR A 64 19.79 -4.57 -20.50
N MET A 65 18.85 -4.28 -19.60
CA MET A 65 17.42 -4.44 -19.89
C MET A 65 17.00 -3.52 -21.06
N ALA A 66 17.66 -2.38 -21.22
CA ALA A 66 17.45 -1.46 -22.35
C ALA A 66 17.88 -2.03 -23.71
N SER A 67 18.74 -3.05 -23.75
CA SER A 67 19.16 -3.67 -25.03
C SER A 67 18.01 -4.36 -25.76
N ALA A 68 16.89 -4.61 -25.07
CA ALA A 68 15.68 -5.17 -25.66
C ALA A 68 14.97 -4.15 -26.55
N ASN A 69 15.48 -3.97 -27.77
CA ASN A 69 15.09 -2.95 -28.73
C ASN A 69 14.14 -3.45 -29.84
N THR A 70 13.52 -4.61 -29.63
CA THR A 70 12.54 -5.20 -30.54
C THR A 70 11.26 -5.51 -29.77
N PRO A 71 10.08 -5.03 -30.23
CA PRO A 71 8.82 -5.35 -29.57
C PRO A 71 8.55 -6.85 -29.52
N GLY A 72 8.08 -7.33 -28.37
CA GLY A 72 7.79 -8.74 -28.11
C GLY A 72 8.22 -9.20 -26.72
N TRP A 73 8.11 -10.50 -26.49
CA TRP A 73 8.59 -11.12 -25.27
C TRP A 73 10.10 -11.33 -25.32
N TRP A 74 10.79 -10.99 -24.24
CA TRP A 74 12.21 -11.25 -24.06
C TRP A 74 12.38 -12.20 -22.89
N ARG A 75 13.20 -13.22 -23.06
CA ARG A 75 13.61 -14.08 -21.95
C ARG A 75 14.67 -13.33 -21.13
N VAL A 76 14.53 -13.34 -19.81
CA VAL A 76 15.54 -12.80 -18.91
C VAL A 76 16.16 -13.99 -18.20
N ALA A 77 17.44 -14.26 -18.49
CA ALA A 77 18.21 -15.38 -17.98
C ALA A 77 19.54 -14.87 -17.43
N VAL A 78 19.46 -13.97 -16.45
CA VAL A 78 20.61 -13.31 -15.85
C VAL A 78 21.05 -14.10 -14.62
N SER A 79 22.26 -14.66 -14.65
CA SER A 79 22.83 -15.44 -13.54
C SER A 79 23.44 -14.55 -12.47
N ASN A 80 23.99 -13.39 -12.86
CA ASN A 80 24.47 -12.38 -11.93
C ASN A 80 23.86 -11.01 -12.26
N SER A 81 22.80 -10.64 -11.54
CA SER A 81 22.09 -9.39 -11.74
C SER A 81 22.95 -8.15 -11.56
N ASP A 82 24.06 -8.21 -10.82
CA ASP A 82 24.97 -7.06 -10.63
C ASP A 82 25.69 -6.66 -11.91
N THR A 83 25.80 -7.58 -12.87
CA THR A 83 26.39 -7.30 -14.19
C THR A 83 25.46 -6.54 -15.13
N VAL A 84 24.16 -6.48 -14.81
CA VAL A 84 23.15 -5.74 -15.59
C VAL A 84 22.88 -4.42 -14.87
N THR A 85 23.38 -3.33 -15.45
CA THR A 85 23.47 -2.02 -14.78
C THR A 85 22.12 -1.37 -14.53
N ASP A 86 21.15 -1.60 -15.42
CA ASP A 86 19.79 -1.08 -15.33
C ASP A 86 18.78 -2.15 -14.89
N PHE A 87 19.24 -3.17 -14.16
CA PHE A 87 18.35 -4.21 -13.64
C PHE A 87 17.36 -3.64 -12.59
N PRO A 88 16.09 -4.06 -12.57
CA PRO A 88 15.13 -3.63 -11.56
C PRO A 88 15.62 -3.88 -10.13
N THR A 89 15.66 -2.82 -9.33
CA THR A 89 16.22 -2.82 -7.97
C THR A 89 15.22 -2.20 -7.00
N TYR A 90 14.92 -2.91 -5.92
CA TYR A 90 14.05 -2.46 -4.83
C TYR A 90 14.62 -1.21 -4.14
N PRO A 91 13.79 -0.44 -3.42
CA PRO A 91 14.26 0.76 -2.70
C PRO A 91 15.39 0.50 -1.69
N ASP A 92 15.50 -0.72 -1.16
CA ASP A 92 16.58 -1.11 -0.24
C ASP A 92 17.90 -1.49 -0.94
N GLY A 93 17.94 -1.44 -2.27
CA GLY A 93 19.10 -1.78 -3.10
C GLY A 93 19.17 -3.25 -3.52
N SER A 94 18.29 -4.12 -3.03
CA SER A 94 18.24 -5.52 -3.47
C SER A 94 17.62 -5.63 -4.87
N LYS A 95 18.11 -6.54 -5.71
CA LYS A 95 17.60 -6.72 -7.07
C LYS A 95 16.40 -7.67 -7.11
N LEU A 96 15.52 -7.49 -8.10
CA LEU A 96 14.48 -8.48 -8.37
C LEU A 96 15.11 -9.83 -8.75
N TYR A 97 14.38 -10.92 -8.54
CA TYR A 97 14.84 -12.24 -8.96
C TYR A 97 15.16 -12.24 -10.46
N SER A 98 16.35 -12.71 -10.83
CA SER A 98 17.00 -12.35 -12.10
C SER A 98 16.63 -13.22 -13.31
N TYR A 99 15.68 -14.14 -13.12
CA TYR A 99 15.10 -14.95 -14.19
C TYR A 99 13.64 -14.57 -14.39
N GLY A 100 13.16 -14.59 -15.63
CA GLY A 100 11.76 -14.30 -15.95
C GLY A 100 11.55 -13.93 -17.40
N TYR A 101 10.54 -13.10 -17.65
CA TYR A 101 10.22 -12.60 -18.98
C TYR A 101 9.98 -11.09 -18.92
N MET A 102 10.33 -10.40 -20.00
CA MET A 102 10.04 -8.99 -20.18
C MET A 102 9.20 -8.79 -21.44
N LEU A 103 8.10 -8.08 -21.33
CA LEU A 103 7.36 -7.59 -22.49
C LEU A 103 7.90 -6.22 -22.90
N VAL A 104 8.25 -6.07 -24.17
CA VAL A 104 8.64 -4.79 -24.76
C VAL A 104 7.61 -4.37 -25.80
N GLU A 105 7.15 -3.13 -25.71
CA GLU A 105 6.21 -2.55 -26.67
C GLU A 105 6.73 -1.20 -27.19
N LYS A 106 6.43 -0.91 -28.45
CA LYS A 106 6.71 0.39 -29.07
C LYS A 106 5.42 0.96 -29.66
N ILE A 107 4.98 2.10 -29.15
CA ILE A 107 3.79 2.80 -29.64
C ILE A 107 4.18 4.24 -29.97
N GLY A 108 4.22 4.57 -31.27
CA GLY A 108 4.79 5.83 -31.73
C GLY A 108 6.26 5.95 -31.31
N GLU A 109 6.57 7.02 -30.57
CA GLU A 109 7.91 7.30 -30.01
C GLU A 109 8.08 6.85 -28.55
N VAL A 110 7.14 6.05 -28.04
CA VAL A 110 7.15 5.56 -26.66
C VAL A 110 7.57 4.11 -26.62
N TRP A 111 8.54 3.81 -25.76
CA TRP A 111 8.95 2.45 -25.41
C TRP A 111 8.42 2.08 -24.02
N PHE A 112 7.80 0.91 -23.94
CA PHE A 112 7.34 0.30 -22.70
C PHE A 112 8.14 -0.98 -22.43
N GLN A 113 8.57 -1.15 -21.19
CA GLN A 113 9.20 -2.38 -20.74
C GLN A 113 8.55 -2.84 -19.44
N HIS A 114 7.99 -4.05 -19.46
CA HIS A 114 7.35 -4.68 -18.31
C HIS A 114 8.07 -5.99 -17.98
N TYR A 115 8.79 -6.01 -16.88
CA TYR A 115 9.50 -7.19 -16.40
C TYR A 115 8.63 -7.97 -15.42
N TYR A 116 8.47 -9.27 -15.70
CA TYR A 116 7.81 -10.26 -14.88
C TYR A 116 8.88 -11.22 -14.35
N ALA A 117 9.34 -10.98 -13.12
CA ALA A 117 10.29 -11.86 -12.46
C ALA A 117 9.63 -13.23 -12.20
N HIS A 118 10.39 -14.31 -12.29
CA HIS A 118 9.90 -15.68 -12.10
C HIS A 118 9.27 -15.90 -10.71
N MET A 119 9.69 -15.14 -9.70
CA MET A 119 9.12 -15.17 -8.35
C MET A 119 7.88 -14.26 -8.17
N GLY A 120 7.34 -13.69 -9.26
CA GLY A 120 6.07 -12.95 -9.27
C GLY A 120 6.18 -11.44 -9.06
N ALA A 121 7.37 -10.90 -8.77
CA ALA A 121 7.58 -9.46 -8.71
C ALA A 121 7.53 -8.84 -10.12
N ASN A 122 6.93 -7.66 -10.24
CA ASN A 122 6.79 -6.96 -11.50
C ASN A 122 7.44 -5.58 -11.44
N ALA A 123 8.14 -5.21 -12.50
CA ALA A 123 8.72 -3.88 -12.66
C ALA A 123 8.37 -3.29 -14.03
N LYS A 124 8.13 -1.99 -14.08
CA LYS A 124 7.74 -1.28 -15.31
C LYS A 124 8.57 -0.02 -15.47
N ARG A 125 8.92 0.31 -16.71
CA ARG A 125 9.36 1.65 -17.08
C ARG A 125 8.89 1.99 -18.47
N GLN A 126 8.77 3.29 -18.71
CA GLN A 126 8.34 3.86 -19.98
C GLN A 126 9.21 5.08 -20.27
N ASP A 127 9.64 5.23 -21.51
CA ASP A 127 10.31 6.46 -21.93
C ASP A 127 10.02 6.84 -23.39
N TRP A 128 10.23 8.11 -23.71
CA TRP A 128 10.20 8.63 -25.09
C TRP A 128 11.58 8.51 -25.72
N GLY A 129 11.66 7.96 -26.93
CA GLY A 129 12.93 7.85 -27.64
C GLY A 129 12.89 7.05 -28.94
N THR A 130 13.95 7.19 -29.73
CA THR A 130 14.17 6.38 -30.94
C THR A 130 14.45 4.92 -30.58
N GLU A 131 15.07 4.69 -29.43
CA GLU A 131 15.41 3.39 -28.84
C GLU A 131 15.08 3.34 -27.33
N PRO A 132 14.97 2.15 -26.71
CA PRO A 132 14.83 2.03 -25.27
C PRO A 132 16.07 2.59 -24.58
N ASN A 133 15.88 3.31 -23.48
CA ASN A 133 16.96 3.90 -22.71
C ASN A 133 16.67 3.86 -21.19
N THR A 134 17.61 4.35 -20.38
CA THR A 134 17.58 4.25 -18.91
C THR A 134 17.25 5.56 -18.18
N SER A 135 16.81 6.60 -18.90
CA SER A 135 16.50 7.92 -18.33
C SER A 135 15.36 7.86 -17.31
N ARG A 136 14.49 6.85 -17.42
CA ARG A 136 13.41 6.57 -16.47
C ARG A 136 13.75 5.34 -15.62
N PRO A 137 13.71 5.46 -14.29
CA PRO A 137 13.96 4.33 -13.41
C PRO A 137 12.82 3.31 -13.51
N TRP A 138 13.11 2.09 -13.08
CA TRP A 138 12.08 1.07 -12.88
C TRP A 138 11.16 1.45 -11.72
N ILE A 139 9.86 1.29 -11.94
CA ILE A 139 8.85 1.30 -10.89
C ILE A 139 8.49 -0.16 -10.60
N ILE A 140 8.66 -0.59 -9.35
CA ILE A 140 8.36 -1.95 -8.92
C ILE A 140 7.00 -1.94 -8.22
N ASP A 141 6.10 -2.81 -8.66
CA ASP A 141 4.76 -2.91 -8.09
C ASP A 141 4.83 -3.34 -6.61
N TYR A 142 3.95 -2.80 -5.76
CA TYR A 142 3.85 -3.24 -4.38
C TYR A 142 3.43 -4.72 -4.31
N ASN A 143 4.09 -5.47 -3.42
CA ASN A 143 3.85 -6.90 -3.23
C ASN A 143 4.32 -7.33 -1.83
N THR A 144 4.27 -8.63 -1.51
CA THR A 144 4.66 -9.15 -0.19
C THR A 144 6.13 -8.90 0.18
N ALA A 145 7.03 -8.85 -0.82
CA ALA A 145 8.44 -8.52 -0.64
C ALA A 145 8.74 -7.01 -0.71
N ASN A 146 7.92 -6.24 -1.43
CA ASN A 146 8.00 -4.78 -1.54
C ASN A 146 6.69 -4.14 -1.09
N LYS A 147 6.41 -4.19 0.21
CA LYS A 147 5.26 -3.51 0.80
C LYS A 147 5.74 -2.23 1.48
N PRO A 148 4.91 -1.17 1.52
CA PRO A 148 5.24 0.00 2.34
C PRO A 148 5.47 -0.38 3.80
N SER A 149 6.48 0.21 4.42
CA SER A 149 6.67 0.19 5.87
C SER A 149 5.70 1.16 6.55
N ALA A 150 5.57 1.06 7.87
CA ALA A 150 4.81 2.04 8.65
C ALA A 150 5.37 3.47 8.46
N GLY A 151 6.70 3.60 8.31
CA GLY A 151 7.35 4.88 8.03
C GLY A 151 6.95 5.45 6.67
N ASP A 152 6.86 4.62 5.63
CA ASP A 152 6.53 5.06 4.27
C ASP A 152 5.11 5.64 4.15
N VAL A 153 4.19 5.20 5.02
CA VAL A 153 2.79 5.65 5.03
C VAL A 153 2.43 6.55 6.21
N GLY A 154 3.42 6.93 7.03
CA GLY A 154 3.19 7.76 8.23
C GLY A 154 2.37 7.09 9.33
N ALA A 155 2.36 5.75 9.38
CA ALA A 155 1.67 4.97 10.41
C ALA A 155 2.59 4.66 11.60
N LEU A 156 1.98 4.36 12.75
CA LEU A 156 2.70 3.81 13.91
C LEU A 156 2.96 2.30 13.69
N PRO A 157 4.20 1.80 13.90
CA PRO A 157 4.49 0.37 13.78
C PRO A 157 3.71 -0.49 14.78
N ILE A 158 3.44 -1.77 14.44
CA ILE A 158 2.77 -2.72 15.34
C ILE A 158 3.57 -3.02 16.61
N THR A 159 4.89 -2.86 16.55
CA THR A 159 5.79 -2.96 17.70
C THR A 159 5.69 -1.75 18.62
N GLY A 160 4.80 -0.80 18.32
CA GLY A 160 4.70 0.50 18.98
C GLY A 160 5.72 1.50 18.44
N GLY A 161 5.78 2.64 19.10
CA GLY A 161 6.69 3.74 18.77
C GLY A 161 6.40 4.96 19.64
N ARG A 162 7.11 6.05 19.37
CA ARG A 162 6.87 7.34 20.03
C ARG A 162 5.94 8.18 19.16
N LEU A 163 4.79 8.57 19.70
CA LEU A 163 3.99 9.64 19.13
C LEU A 163 4.57 10.99 19.61
N ASN A 164 5.05 11.81 18.67
CA ASN A 164 5.63 13.14 18.99
C ASN A 164 4.59 14.27 19.00
N GLY A 165 3.31 13.95 18.82
CA GLY A 165 2.19 14.89 18.79
C GLY A 165 1.06 14.43 19.70
N SER A 166 -0.03 15.19 19.67
CA SER A 166 -1.22 14.90 20.45
C SER A 166 -2.04 13.76 19.84
N LEU A 167 -2.75 13.01 20.68
CA LEU A 167 -3.71 11.99 20.25
C LEU A 167 -5.12 12.44 20.62
N GLY A 168 -6.03 12.44 19.64
CA GLY A 168 -7.45 12.63 19.87
C GLY A 168 -8.20 11.33 19.65
N ILE A 169 -9.07 10.95 20.60
CA ILE A 169 -9.93 9.77 20.48
C ILE A 169 -11.38 10.25 20.35
N GLY A 170 -11.95 10.09 19.15
CA GLY A 170 -13.32 10.52 18.82
C GLY A 170 -13.46 12.02 18.53
N THR A 171 -12.35 12.75 18.42
CA THR A 171 -12.29 14.22 18.29
C THR A 171 -10.86 14.67 17.95
N ASP A 172 -10.69 15.88 17.40
CA ASP A 172 -9.38 16.52 17.28
C ASP A 172 -8.85 16.92 18.66
N ASN A 173 -7.53 16.98 18.85
CA ASN A 173 -6.92 17.35 20.13
C ASN A 173 -6.50 18.83 20.15
N ALA A 174 -7.15 19.65 20.99
CA ALA A 174 -6.84 21.06 21.22
C ALA A 174 -6.02 21.33 22.50
N LEU A 175 -5.79 20.32 23.35
CA LEU A 175 -4.86 20.44 24.48
C LEU A 175 -3.41 20.66 24.02
N GLY A 176 -3.06 20.17 22.82
CA GLY A 176 -1.73 20.30 22.22
C GLY A 176 -0.63 19.51 22.94
N GLY A 177 0.59 19.54 22.41
CA GLY A 177 1.76 18.85 23.00
C GLY A 177 1.55 17.33 23.16
N ASN A 178 2.14 16.76 24.22
CA ASN A 178 2.02 15.34 24.57
C ASN A 178 0.74 15.10 25.39
N SER A 179 -0.41 15.07 24.72
CA SER A 179 -1.72 14.92 25.36
C SER A 179 -2.60 13.89 24.67
N ILE A 180 -3.58 13.38 25.42
CA ILE A 180 -4.66 12.52 24.94
C ILE A 180 -5.98 13.19 25.31
N VAL A 181 -6.86 13.44 24.34
CA VAL A 181 -8.24 13.91 24.59
C VAL A 181 -9.26 12.82 24.25
N LEU A 182 -10.39 12.83 24.95
CA LEU A 182 -11.43 11.81 24.87
C LEU A 182 -12.81 12.45 24.69
N GLY A 183 -13.47 12.20 23.56
CA GLY A 183 -14.86 12.59 23.32
C GLY A 183 -15.10 14.05 22.94
N ASP A 184 -14.25 14.98 23.38
CA ASP A 184 -14.18 16.38 22.92
C ASP A 184 -12.70 16.83 22.77
N ASN A 185 -12.47 18.04 22.27
CA ASN A 185 -11.12 18.48 21.93
C ASN A 185 -10.29 19.03 23.10
N ASP A 186 -10.82 19.11 24.31
CA ASP A 186 -10.17 19.77 25.44
C ASP A 186 -10.39 19.10 26.82
N THR A 187 -10.93 17.88 26.84
CA THR A 187 -11.05 16.98 27.99
C THR A 187 -10.11 15.79 27.82
N GLY A 188 -9.22 15.55 28.79
CA GLY A 188 -8.20 14.53 28.64
C GLY A 188 -7.06 14.54 29.66
N ILE A 189 -5.90 14.00 29.27
CA ILE A 189 -4.68 13.95 30.07
C ILE A 189 -3.56 14.66 29.31
N LYS A 190 -2.78 15.50 29.99
CA LYS A 190 -1.70 16.30 29.39
C LYS A 190 -0.42 16.21 30.21
N TRP A 191 0.69 15.85 29.58
CA TRP A 191 2.00 15.99 30.20
C TRP A 191 2.45 17.46 30.16
N HIS A 192 2.93 17.98 31.28
CA HIS A 192 3.37 19.39 31.40
C HIS A 192 4.88 19.53 31.38
N SER A 193 5.54 18.79 32.26
CA SER A 193 6.97 18.81 32.50
C SER A 193 7.38 17.48 33.14
N ASP A 194 8.69 17.25 33.30
CA ASP A 194 9.17 16.03 33.95
C ASP A 194 8.51 15.83 35.32
N GLY A 195 7.99 14.62 35.56
CA GLY A 195 7.24 14.26 36.75
C GLY A 195 5.82 14.85 36.88
N VAL A 196 5.32 15.69 35.94
CA VAL A 196 4.01 16.36 36.07
C VAL A 196 3.01 15.94 34.98
N LEU A 197 1.91 15.32 35.40
CA LEU A 197 0.81 14.85 34.53
C LEU A 197 -0.53 15.45 34.97
N GLY A 198 -1.18 16.22 34.11
CA GLY A 198 -2.45 16.91 34.38
C GLY A 198 -3.67 16.18 33.81
N LEU A 199 -4.80 16.33 34.50
CA LEU A 199 -6.15 15.90 34.13
C LEU A 199 -6.96 17.15 33.76
N TYR A 200 -7.60 17.13 32.59
CA TYR A 200 -8.31 18.26 32.03
C TYR A 200 -9.76 17.93 31.72
N ALA A 201 -10.64 18.91 31.93
CA ALA A 201 -12.00 18.90 31.42
C ALA A 201 -12.33 20.29 30.88
N ASN A 202 -12.81 20.39 29.64
CA ASN A 202 -13.11 21.66 28.96
C ASN A 202 -11.98 22.72 29.12
N ASN A 203 -10.74 22.32 28.85
CA ASN A 203 -9.54 23.15 28.96
C ASN A 203 -9.20 23.64 30.41
N ALA A 204 -9.90 23.16 31.44
CA ALA A 204 -9.59 23.44 32.84
C ALA A 204 -8.81 22.28 33.48
N LEU A 205 -7.73 22.61 34.20
CA LEU A 205 -6.98 21.64 35.02
C LEU A 205 -7.84 21.27 36.23
N VAL A 206 -8.28 20.02 36.32
CA VAL A 206 -9.13 19.53 37.42
C VAL A 206 -8.35 18.70 38.44
N GLY A 207 -7.16 18.22 38.07
CA GLY A 207 -6.23 17.55 38.97
C GLY A 207 -4.91 17.25 38.27
N TYR A 208 -3.87 16.92 39.03
CA TYR A 208 -2.57 16.54 38.48
C TYR A 208 -1.78 15.68 39.44
N ILE A 209 -0.79 14.96 38.92
CA ILE A 209 0.21 14.22 39.70
C ILE A 209 1.55 14.93 39.54
N ASP A 210 2.26 15.13 40.64
CA ASP A 210 3.66 15.52 40.65
C ASP A 210 4.47 14.73 41.72
N ASN A 211 5.73 15.12 41.95
CA ASN A 211 6.58 14.52 42.98
C ASN A 211 6.07 14.73 44.43
N SER A 212 5.08 15.61 44.62
CA SER A 212 4.38 15.87 45.87
C SER A 212 3.00 15.17 45.93
N TRP A 213 2.81 14.11 45.14
CA TRP A 213 1.62 13.24 45.08
C TRP A 213 0.49 13.76 44.15
N LEU A 214 -0.74 13.27 44.37
CA LEU A 214 -1.94 13.64 43.61
C LEU A 214 -2.55 14.92 44.18
N HIS A 215 -2.83 15.88 43.31
CA HIS A 215 -3.50 17.14 43.60
C HIS A 215 -4.83 17.18 42.88
N MET A 216 -5.87 17.64 43.57
CA MET A 216 -7.20 17.86 43.01
C MET A 216 -7.50 19.35 43.07
N SER A 217 -7.77 19.96 41.92
CA SER A 217 -8.09 21.39 41.80
C SER A 217 -9.59 21.67 41.96
N VAL A 218 -10.39 20.60 42.06
CA VAL A 218 -11.85 20.60 42.26
C VAL A 218 -12.22 19.60 43.36
N ASP A 219 -13.50 19.58 43.75
CA ASP A 219 -14.02 18.65 44.74
C ASP A 219 -13.81 17.18 44.36
N VAL A 220 -13.61 16.34 45.38
CA VAL A 220 -13.49 14.89 45.23
C VAL A 220 -14.79 14.22 45.66
N LEU A 221 -15.53 13.69 44.69
CA LEU A 221 -16.74 12.88 44.92
C LEU A 221 -16.40 11.38 44.89
N THR A 222 -16.69 10.65 45.96
CA THR A 222 -16.47 9.19 46.03
C THR A 222 -17.78 8.43 46.23
N ASN A 223 -18.02 7.35 45.47
CA ASN A 223 -19.19 6.47 45.63
C ASN A 223 -19.12 5.56 46.89
N GLY A 224 -18.10 5.77 47.73
CA GLY A 224 -17.81 4.99 48.93
C GLY A 224 -16.94 5.81 49.88
N ILE A 225 -16.13 5.15 50.70
CA ILE A 225 -15.29 5.82 51.70
C ILE A 225 -14.05 6.42 51.03
N LEU A 226 -13.85 7.74 51.16
CA LEU A 226 -12.55 8.36 50.94
C LEU A 226 -11.62 8.02 52.11
N ARG A 227 -10.65 7.13 51.89
CA ARG A 227 -9.65 6.77 52.90
C ARG A 227 -8.39 7.60 52.70
N ALA A 228 -8.23 8.63 53.53
CA ALA A 228 -7.01 9.43 53.55
C ALA A 228 -5.99 8.91 54.58
N GLY A 229 -4.71 9.16 54.28
CA GLY A 229 -3.62 9.12 55.25
C GLY A 229 -3.36 7.75 55.89
N ASN A 230 -2.92 6.74 55.11
CA ASN A 230 -2.48 5.41 55.56
C ASN A 230 -1.67 5.45 56.89
N GLY A 231 -2.39 5.46 58.01
CA GLY A 231 -1.88 5.60 59.37
C GLY A 231 -1.30 6.97 59.79
N LYS A 232 -1.38 8.05 59.01
CA LYS A 232 -0.60 9.28 59.29
C LYS A 232 -1.22 10.65 58.94
N THR A 233 -2.56 10.81 58.96
CA THR A 233 -3.33 12.09 59.06
C THR A 233 -4.25 12.40 57.84
N LEU A 234 -5.53 12.74 58.12
CA LEU A 234 -6.44 13.49 57.24
C LEU A 234 -6.46 14.93 57.76
N THR A 235 -5.82 15.86 57.04
CA THR A 235 -5.82 17.27 57.43
C THR A 235 -6.92 18.01 56.68
N LEU A 236 -7.93 18.47 57.41
CA LEU A 236 -8.94 19.42 56.94
C LEU A 236 -8.53 20.78 57.52
N SER A 237 -8.07 21.70 56.66
CA SER A 237 -7.73 23.06 57.08
C SER A 237 -8.42 24.07 56.18
N SER A 238 -8.87 25.16 56.77
CA SER A 238 -9.39 26.30 56.04
C SER A 238 -8.48 27.50 56.24
N GLY A 239 -8.01 28.09 55.16
CA GLY A 239 -7.26 29.36 55.15
C GLY A 239 -8.13 30.59 54.90
N ASN A 240 -9.44 30.45 55.03
CA ASN A 240 -10.44 31.51 54.88
C ASN A 240 -10.10 32.75 55.76
N ASN A 241 -10.29 33.96 55.24
CA ASN A 241 -10.23 35.26 55.94
C ASN A 241 -11.40 35.48 56.94
N SER A 242 -12.23 34.45 57.10
CA SER A 242 -13.47 34.28 57.84
C SER A 242 -14.63 35.21 57.40
N ALA A 243 -15.89 34.92 57.69
CA ALA A 243 -16.33 35.01 59.08
C ALA A 243 -16.35 33.67 59.82
N MET A 244 -16.83 32.56 59.22
CA MET A 244 -16.83 31.24 59.89
C MET A 244 -16.75 30.06 58.89
N ASN A 245 -16.18 28.93 59.33
CA ASN A 245 -16.24 27.65 58.62
C ASN A 245 -16.52 26.49 59.58
N ALA A 246 -17.43 25.61 59.18
CA ALA A 246 -18.08 24.61 60.01
C ALA A 246 -17.34 23.27 60.11
N GLY A 247 -17.41 22.65 61.30
CA GLY A 247 -16.97 21.28 61.55
C GLY A 247 -17.98 20.25 61.05
N PHE A 248 -17.51 19.05 60.68
CA PHE A 248 -18.37 17.92 60.33
C PHE A 248 -17.85 16.62 60.94
N SER A 249 -18.58 16.12 61.93
CA SER A 249 -18.37 14.80 62.53
C SER A 249 -19.51 13.85 62.14
N LEU A 250 -19.33 12.53 62.17
CA LEU A 250 -20.41 11.55 61.91
C LEU A 250 -20.14 10.26 62.68
N TRP A 251 -20.92 9.97 63.74
CA TRP A 251 -20.60 8.93 64.73
C TRP A 251 -21.83 8.39 65.47
N GLY A 252 -22.09 7.08 65.49
CA GLY A 252 -23.03 6.49 66.47
C GLY A 252 -23.22 4.99 66.31
N ASN A 253 -23.97 4.39 67.24
CA ASN A 253 -23.77 3.00 67.66
C ASN A 253 -24.92 2.03 67.34
N GLY A 254 -25.97 2.51 66.66
CA GLY A 254 -27.07 1.69 66.14
C GLY A 254 -27.98 1.01 67.17
N THR A 255 -27.69 1.12 68.47
CA THR A 255 -28.44 0.40 69.53
C THR A 255 -28.91 1.34 70.65
N ASP A 256 -28.02 2.23 71.15
CA ASP A 256 -28.28 3.12 72.30
C ASP A 256 -27.98 4.61 72.02
N ARG A 257 -27.19 4.90 70.98
CA ARG A 257 -26.90 6.26 70.51
C ARG A 257 -27.00 6.27 69.00
N PRO A 258 -27.86 7.11 68.41
CA PRO A 258 -27.90 7.25 66.97
C PRO A 258 -26.55 7.78 66.43
N THR A 259 -26.26 7.57 65.14
CA THR A 259 -25.16 8.23 64.42
C THR A 259 -25.34 9.74 64.45
N VAL A 260 -24.68 10.39 65.41
CA VAL A 260 -24.63 11.82 65.60
C VAL A 260 -23.59 12.45 64.69
N ILE A 261 -24.05 13.44 63.96
CA ILE A 261 -23.20 14.34 63.23
C ILE A 261 -23.10 15.58 64.07
N GLU A 262 -21.89 15.99 64.40
CA GLU A 262 -21.68 17.22 65.14
C GLU A 262 -21.14 18.26 64.19
N LEU A 263 -21.98 19.25 63.97
CA LEU A 263 -21.69 20.43 63.18
C LEU A 263 -21.64 21.58 64.16
N SER A 264 -20.49 22.23 64.19
CA SER A 264 -20.28 23.46 64.93
C SER A 264 -19.82 24.49 63.91
N ASP A 265 -20.64 25.50 63.71
CA ASP A 265 -20.20 26.78 63.19
C ASP A 265 -19.84 27.71 64.36
N ASP A 266 -19.55 28.97 64.04
CA ASP A 266 -20.07 30.10 64.81
C ASP A 266 -21.07 30.87 63.91
#